data_AF-A0A7X3DKP2-F1
#
_entry.id   AF-A0A7X3DKP2-F1
#
_cell.length_a   1.000
_cell.length_b   1.000
_cell.length_c   1.000
_cell.angle_alpha   90.00
_cell.angle_beta   90.00
_cell.angle_gamma   90.00
#
_symmetry.space_group_name_H-M   'P 1'
#
loop_
_entity.id
_entity.type
_entity.pdbx_description
1 polymer ?
#
loop_
_entity_poly.entity_id
_entity_poly.type
_entity_poly.pdbx_seq_one_letter_code
_entity_poly.pdbx_strand_id
1 'polypeptide(L)'
;MTENWSLYHPEIPEFLRRLAETPPMARLRQVGMNCGCEYTSFPRFAGWVPYSRFDHSVGVGLIVWHFTGDLRQSAAGLLHDAATPAFAHVVDFLHGDHLHQESTEARTAELIETSPELQALLKEYGLTTEDVADYHRYPIADNDSPQLSADRLEYTLGDLRCYGFAGADALRVFYEDLTVWRDESGGRSWPSARGRPPAPSHRHRSRPPGSMWRTRTASPCRPWRTCCAMP
;
A
#
# COMPACT_ATOMS: atom_id res chain seq x y z
N MET A 1 -3.73 -10.68 -9.86
CA MET A 1 -3.99 -10.52 -8.41
C MET A 1 -5.38 -9.94 -8.07
N THR A 2 -6.25 -9.77 -9.07
CA THR A 2 -7.64 -9.30 -8.96
C THR A 2 -8.49 -9.90 -7.83
N GLU A 3 -8.18 -11.11 -7.35
CA GLU A 3 -8.84 -11.75 -6.21
C GLU A 3 -8.71 -10.93 -4.91
N ASN A 4 -7.67 -10.11 -4.75
CA ASN A 4 -7.51 -9.19 -3.62
C ASN A 4 -8.44 -7.96 -3.69
N TRP A 5 -8.98 -7.60 -4.86
CA TRP A 5 -9.84 -6.41 -4.95
C TRP A 5 -11.10 -6.55 -4.09
N SER A 6 -11.70 -7.74 -4.10
CA SER A 6 -12.87 -8.07 -3.26
C SER A 6 -12.57 -8.05 -1.75
N LEU A 7 -11.30 -8.15 -1.37
CA LEU A 7 -10.84 -7.97 0.00
C LEU A 7 -10.85 -6.48 0.39
N TYR A 8 -10.41 -5.60 -0.51
CA TYR A 8 -10.30 -4.17 -0.22
C TYR A 8 -11.66 -3.45 -0.31
N HIS A 9 -12.48 -3.80 -1.30
CA HIS A 9 -13.82 -3.25 -1.43
C HIS A 9 -14.74 -4.22 -2.20
N PRO A 10 -16.01 -4.40 -1.81
CA PRO A 10 -16.90 -5.40 -2.41
C PRO A 10 -17.20 -5.15 -3.90
N GLU A 11 -17.09 -3.90 -4.34
CA GLU A 11 -17.36 -3.48 -5.72
C GLU A 11 -16.28 -2.49 -6.19
N ILE A 12 -16.02 -2.38 -7.48
CA ILE A 12 -15.14 -1.33 -8.02
C ILE A 12 -16.02 -0.14 -8.40
N PRO A 13 -15.90 1.03 -7.74
CA PRO A 13 -16.63 2.24 -8.12
C PRO A 13 -16.45 2.57 -9.60
N GLU A 14 -17.51 3.05 -10.24
CA GLU A 14 -17.50 3.29 -11.69
C GLU A 14 -16.36 4.21 -12.13
N PHE A 15 -16.10 5.28 -11.36
CA PHE A 15 -15.04 6.23 -11.67
C PHE A 15 -13.65 5.57 -11.66
N LEU A 16 -13.34 4.74 -10.64
CA LEU A 16 -12.09 3.99 -10.57
C LEU A 16 -11.97 3.03 -11.75
N ARG A 17 -13.03 2.28 -12.06
CA ARG A 17 -13.04 1.36 -13.20
C ARG A 17 -12.77 2.11 -14.52
N ARG A 18 -13.42 3.26 -14.74
CA ARG A 18 -13.26 4.04 -15.98
C ARG A 18 -11.87 4.66 -16.10
N LEU A 19 -11.33 5.21 -15.00
CA LEU A 19 -9.97 5.75 -14.96
C LEU A 19 -8.93 4.64 -15.19
N ALA A 20 -9.12 3.45 -14.61
CA ALA A 20 -8.22 2.32 -14.73
C ALA A 20 -8.13 1.75 -16.17
N GLU A 21 -9.17 1.92 -16.99
CA GLU A 21 -9.16 1.52 -18.40
C GLU A 21 -8.54 2.55 -19.35
N THR A 22 -8.12 3.72 -18.85
CA THR A 22 -7.41 4.70 -19.69
C THR A 22 -6.06 4.15 -20.16
N PRO A 23 -5.54 4.56 -21.33
CA PRO A 23 -4.28 4.04 -21.86
C PRO A 23 -3.10 4.08 -20.88
N PRO A 24 -2.88 5.16 -20.10
CA PRO A 24 -1.77 5.20 -19.17
C PRO A 24 -1.85 4.19 -18.03
N MET A 25 -3.06 3.78 -17.63
CA MET A 25 -3.28 2.74 -16.63
C MET A 25 -3.33 1.34 -17.24
N ALA A 26 -4.01 1.18 -18.36
CA ALA A 26 -4.20 -0.11 -19.02
C ALA A 26 -2.87 -0.80 -19.35
N ARG A 27 -1.84 -0.02 -19.74
CA ARG A 27 -0.49 -0.52 -20.02
C ARG A 27 0.15 -1.24 -18.83
N LEU A 28 -0.19 -0.85 -17.60
CA LEU A 28 0.42 -1.40 -16.38
C LEU A 28 0.10 -2.88 -16.17
N ARG A 29 -0.88 -3.45 -16.90
CA ARG A 29 -1.12 -4.91 -16.94
C ARG A 29 0.10 -5.70 -17.41
N GLN A 30 0.96 -5.05 -18.20
CA GLN A 30 2.20 -5.63 -18.74
C GLN A 30 3.43 -5.26 -17.90
N VAL A 31 3.25 -4.56 -16.78
CA VAL A 31 4.34 -4.19 -15.87
C VAL A 31 4.18 -5.01 -14.59
N GLY A 32 5.16 -5.86 -14.32
CA GLY A 32 5.19 -6.69 -13.12
C GLY A 32 5.42 -5.87 -11.85
N MET A 33 4.81 -6.29 -10.74
CA MET A 33 5.13 -5.72 -9.43
C MET A 33 6.57 -6.05 -9.03
N ASN A 34 7.00 -7.29 -9.32
CA ASN A 34 8.24 -7.88 -8.81
C ASN A 34 9.39 -7.83 -9.80
N CYS A 35 9.48 -6.75 -10.59
CA CYS A 35 10.58 -6.49 -11.53
C CYS A 35 10.89 -7.67 -12.48
N GLY A 36 9.88 -8.44 -12.88
CA GLY A 36 10.00 -9.56 -13.81
C GLY A 36 10.49 -10.87 -13.20
N CYS A 37 10.57 -10.97 -11.86
CA CYS A 37 10.86 -12.23 -11.17
C CYS A 37 9.90 -13.36 -11.60
N GLU A 38 8.65 -13.01 -11.86
CA GLU A 38 7.59 -13.88 -12.36
C GLU A 38 7.85 -14.45 -13.77
N TYR A 39 8.77 -13.88 -14.55
CA TYR A 39 9.16 -14.38 -15.87
C TYR A 39 10.42 -15.23 -15.85
N THR A 40 11.07 -15.38 -14.70
CA THR A 40 12.31 -16.14 -14.59
C THR A 40 12.02 -17.63 -14.42
N SER A 41 12.94 -18.48 -14.89
CA SER A 41 12.93 -19.92 -14.60
C SER A 41 13.60 -20.25 -13.25
N PHE A 42 13.88 -19.25 -12.41
CA PHE A 42 14.58 -19.45 -11.15
C PHE A 42 13.67 -20.18 -10.15
N PRO A 43 14.08 -21.33 -9.58
CA PRO A 43 13.19 -22.17 -8.77
C PRO A 43 12.55 -21.46 -7.58
N ARG A 44 13.18 -20.41 -7.04
CA ARG A 44 12.64 -19.62 -5.94
C ARG A 44 11.40 -18.81 -6.32
N PHE A 45 11.29 -18.41 -7.59
CA PHE A 45 10.19 -17.60 -8.12
C PHE A 45 9.21 -18.46 -8.94
N ALA A 46 9.58 -19.72 -9.20
CA ALA A 46 8.71 -20.69 -9.85
C ALA A 46 7.45 -20.92 -9.01
N GLY A 47 6.31 -20.45 -9.53
CA GLY A 47 4.99 -20.58 -8.88
C GLY A 47 4.45 -19.29 -8.28
N TRP A 48 5.16 -18.16 -8.38
CA TRP A 48 4.59 -16.85 -8.06
C TRP A 48 3.38 -16.54 -8.96
N VAL A 49 2.30 -16.07 -8.35
CA VAL A 49 1.08 -15.71 -9.07
C VAL A 49 1.30 -14.39 -9.80
N PRO A 50 0.82 -14.22 -11.06
CA PRO A 50 0.92 -12.95 -11.76
C PRO A 50 0.32 -11.78 -10.95
N TYR A 51 1.16 -10.78 -10.71
CA TYR A 51 0.85 -9.58 -9.96
C TYR A 51 1.41 -8.37 -10.70
N SER A 52 0.51 -7.59 -11.31
CA SER A 52 0.88 -6.42 -12.10
C SER A 52 0.79 -5.13 -11.28
N ARG A 53 1.52 -4.10 -11.72
CA ARG A 53 1.34 -2.72 -11.26
C ARG A 53 -0.10 -2.26 -11.44
N PHE A 54 -0.79 -2.74 -12.48
CA PHE A 54 -2.21 -2.46 -12.65
C PHE A 54 -3.09 -3.04 -11.53
N ASP A 55 -2.88 -4.31 -11.15
CA ASP A 55 -3.62 -4.93 -10.04
C ASP A 55 -3.43 -4.11 -8.75
N HIS A 56 -2.18 -3.68 -8.52
CA HIS A 56 -1.78 -2.89 -7.38
C HIS A 56 -2.44 -1.51 -7.37
N SER A 57 -2.29 -0.73 -8.43
CA SER A 57 -2.87 0.61 -8.52
C SER A 57 -4.39 0.61 -8.32
N VAL A 58 -5.09 -0.39 -8.88
CA VAL A 58 -6.52 -0.58 -8.62
C VAL A 58 -6.76 -0.90 -7.14
N GLY A 59 -5.96 -1.78 -6.54
CA GLY A 59 -6.02 -2.10 -5.12
C GLY A 59 -5.83 -0.87 -4.23
N VAL A 60 -4.84 -0.02 -4.51
CA VAL A 60 -4.58 1.23 -3.78
C VAL A 60 -5.79 2.16 -3.86
N GLY A 61 -6.32 2.39 -5.07
CA GLY A 61 -7.52 3.19 -5.26
C GLY A 61 -8.72 2.66 -4.47
N LEU A 62 -8.91 1.34 -4.40
CA LEU A 62 -9.97 0.70 -3.62
C LEU A 62 -9.78 0.85 -2.11
N ILE A 63 -8.55 0.71 -1.61
CA ILE A 63 -8.23 0.90 -0.19
C ILE A 63 -8.50 2.35 0.22
N VAL A 64 -8.04 3.31 -0.58
CA VAL A 64 -8.29 4.73 -0.31
C VAL A 64 -9.79 5.01 -0.34
N TRP A 65 -10.52 4.47 -1.32
CA TRP A 65 -11.97 4.62 -1.40
C TRP A 65 -12.68 4.03 -0.18
N HIS A 66 -12.31 2.82 0.25
CA HIS A 66 -12.87 2.14 1.41
C HIS A 66 -12.79 3.01 2.68
N PHE A 67 -11.65 3.65 2.93
CA PHE A 67 -11.43 4.42 4.15
C PHE A 67 -11.89 5.88 4.08
N THR A 68 -11.98 6.47 2.88
CA THR A 68 -12.21 7.92 2.73
C THR A 68 -13.53 8.26 2.05
N GLY A 69 -14.01 7.41 1.14
CA GLY A 69 -15.08 7.76 0.20
C GLY A 69 -14.77 8.98 -0.67
N ASP A 70 -13.50 9.38 -0.76
CA ASP A 70 -13.09 10.61 -1.45
C ASP A 70 -12.59 10.31 -2.86
N LEU A 71 -13.22 10.97 -3.83
CA LEU A 71 -12.96 10.76 -5.25
C LEU A 71 -11.55 11.24 -5.64
N ARG A 72 -11.08 12.37 -5.11
CA ARG A 72 -9.74 12.94 -5.41
C ARG A 72 -8.65 12.01 -4.90
N GLN A 73 -8.74 11.61 -3.64
CA GLN A 73 -7.73 10.75 -3.01
C GLN A 73 -7.65 9.39 -3.70
N SER A 74 -8.81 8.81 -4.01
CA SER A 74 -8.88 7.48 -4.64
C SER A 74 -8.35 7.51 -6.08
N ALA A 75 -8.63 8.58 -6.83
CA ALA A 75 -8.09 8.77 -8.17
C ALA A 75 -6.56 9.00 -8.13
N ALA A 76 -6.05 9.77 -7.16
CA ALA A 76 -4.62 9.94 -6.96
C ALA A 76 -3.93 8.61 -6.61
N GLY A 77 -4.49 7.84 -5.67
CA GLY A 77 -3.99 6.51 -5.33
C GLY A 77 -4.03 5.53 -6.51
N LEU A 78 -5.03 5.61 -7.39
CA LEU A 78 -5.06 4.83 -8.62
C LEU A 78 -3.97 5.25 -9.61
N LEU A 79 -3.69 6.55 -9.74
CA LEU A 79 -2.79 7.07 -10.78
C LEU A 79 -1.33 7.19 -10.35
N HIS A 80 -1.00 6.95 -9.07
CA HIS A 80 0.33 7.18 -8.52
C HIS A 80 1.44 6.46 -9.31
N ASP A 81 1.14 5.26 -9.81
CA ASP A 81 2.07 4.38 -10.51
C ASP A 81 2.00 4.50 -12.05
N ALA A 82 1.24 5.47 -12.57
CA ALA A 82 0.93 5.58 -13.99
C ALA A 82 2.15 5.82 -14.89
N ALA A 83 3.27 6.31 -14.34
CA ALA A 83 4.53 6.54 -15.05
C ALA A 83 5.56 5.40 -14.90
N THR A 84 5.25 4.35 -14.14
CA THR A 84 6.22 3.29 -13.84
C THR A 84 6.63 2.51 -15.09
N PRO A 85 7.95 2.39 -15.39
CA PRO A 85 8.44 1.73 -16.60
C PRO A 85 8.39 0.20 -16.48
N ALA A 86 8.69 -0.50 -17.57
CA ALA A 86 8.55 -1.96 -17.69
C ALA A 86 9.32 -2.79 -16.63
N PHE A 87 10.43 -2.26 -16.09
CA PHE A 87 11.21 -2.88 -15.03
C PHE A 87 11.09 -2.17 -13.67
N ALA A 88 10.00 -1.41 -13.47
CA ALA A 88 9.69 -0.76 -12.22
C ALA A 88 10.89 0.03 -11.67
N HIS A 89 11.28 -0.23 -10.42
CA HIS A 89 12.31 0.51 -9.69
C HIS A 89 13.74 0.30 -10.20
N VAL A 90 13.98 -0.55 -11.20
CA VAL A 90 15.31 -0.65 -11.84
C VAL A 90 15.76 0.70 -12.40
N VAL A 91 14.80 1.54 -12.81
CA VAL A 91 15.08 2.90 -13.28
C VAL A 91 15.66 3.79 -12.17
N ASP A 92 15.24 3.61 -10.92
CA ASP A 92 15.71 4.39 -9.78
C ASP A 92 17.16 4.02 -9.44
N PHE A 93 17.51 2.73 -9.54
CA PHE A 93 18.89 2.28 -9.44
C PHE A 93 19.77 2.87 -10.56
N LEU A 94 19.25 2.93 -11.78
CA LEU A 94 19.96 3.52 -12.92
C LEU A 94 20.21 5.02 -12.72
N HIS A 95 19.27 5.74 -12.12
CA HIS A 95 19.37 7.18 -11.86
C HIS A 95 20.00 7.54 -10.50
N GLY A 96 20.38 6.54 -9.69
CA GLY A 96 21.01 6.75 -8.39
C GLY A 96 20.05 7.08 -7.24
N ASP A 97 18.74 7.04 -7.50
CA ASP A 97 17.66 7.38 -6.56
C ASP A 97 17.03 6.14 -5.89
N HIS A 98 17.81 5.09 -5.72
CA HIS A 98 17.39 3.84 -5.07
C HIS A 98 16.91 3.98 -3.62
N LEU A 99 17.11 5.15 -2.97
CA LEU A 99 16.67 5.40 -1.60
C LEU A 99 15.25 5.97 -1.52
N HIS A 100 14.90 6.91 -2.39
CA HIS A 100 13.57 7.54 -2.37
C HIS A 100 12.64 6.92 -3.42
N GLN A 101 13.21 6.41 -4.53
CA GLN A 101 12.46 5.75 -5.61
C GLN A 101 11.43 6.66 -6.30
N GLU A 102 11.76 7.95 -6.43
CA GLU A 102 10.87 9.01 -6.91
C GLU A 102 11.16 9.40 -8.37
N SER A 103 12.08 8.72 -9.06
CA SER A 103 12.56 9.11 -10.41
C SER A 103 11.47 9.09 -11.49
N THR A 104 10.29 8.57 -11.18
CA THR A 104 9.14 8.50 -12.10
C THR A 104 8.01 9.47 -11.75
N GLU A 105 8.04 10.12 -10.58
CA GLU A 105 6.91 10.94 -10.10
C GLU A 105 6.69 12.18 -10.97
N ALA A 106 7.76 12.87 -11.38
CA ALA A 106 7.68 14.01 -12.29
C ALA A 106 7.06 13.64 -13.66
N ARG A 107 7.13 12.36 -14.06
CA ARG A 107 6.54 11.87 -15.31
C ARG A 107 5.06 11.55 -15.17
N THR A 108 4.54 11.36 -13.95
CA THR A 108 3.12 11.07 -13.70
C THR A 108 2.25 12.27 -14.11
N ALA A 109 2.62 13.49 -13.70
CA ALA A 109 1.90 14.69 -14.10
C ALA A 109 1.87 14.87 -15.62
N GLU A 110 3.02 14.82 -16.29
CA GLU A 110 3.14 14.96 -17.75
C GLU A 110 2.30 13.91 -18.49
N LEU A 111 2.35 12.65 -18.04
CA LEU A 111 1.59 11.56 -18.65
C LEU A 111 0.08 11.73 -18.44
N ILE A 112 -0.36 12.27 -17.30
CA ILE A 112 -1.77 12.58 -17.06
C ILE A 112 -2.21 13.74 -17.97
N GLU A 113 -1.43 14.82 -18.08
CA GLU A 113 -1.75 15.98 -18.92
C GLU A 113 -1.84 15.64 -20.41
N THR A 114 -0.97 14.74 -20.86
CA THR A 114 -0.86 14.40 -22.28
C THR A 114 -1.84 13.31 -22.73
N SER A 115 -2.59 12.67 -21.82
CA SER A 115 -3.59 11.66 -22.15
C SER A 115 -4.99 12.28 -22.33
N PRO A 116 -5.52 12.39 -23.56
CA PRO A 116 -6.82 13.03 -23.80
C PRO A 116 -7.98 12.29 -23.14
N GLU A 117 -7.96 10.95 -23.13
CA GLU A 117 -9.01 10.12 -22.53
C GLU A 117 -9.05 10.29 -21.01
N LEU A 118 -7.87 10.33 -20.37
CA LEU A 118 -7.77 10.53 -18.94
C LEU A 118 -8.21 11.95 -18.55
N GLN A 119 -7.75 12.98 -19.28
CA GLN A 119 -8.17 14.37 -19.06
C GLN A 119 -9.68 14.55 -19.21
N ALA A 120 -10.30 13.91 -20.21
CA ALA A 120 -11.74 13.96 -20.41
C ALA A 120 -12.50 13.36 -19.21
N LEU A 121 -12.05 12.22 -18.69
CA LEU A 121 -12.64 11.60 -17.51
C LEU A 121 -12.43 12.43 -16.23
N LEU A 122 -11.23 12.96 -16.00
CA LEU A 122 -10.97 13.84 -14.86
C LEU A 122 -11.93 15.03 -14.87
N LYS A 123 -12.11 15.67 -16.02
CA LYS A 123 -13.06 16.76 -16.19
C LYS A 123 -14.52 16.35 -15.93
N GLU A 124 -14.92 15.16 -16.39
CA GLU A 124 -16.27 14.61 -16.13
C GLU A 124 -16.54 14.45 -14.63
N TYR A 125 -15.53 14.05 -13.85
CA TYR A 125 -15.62 13.92 -12.40
C TYR A 125 -15.30 15.21 -11.61
N GLY A 126 -15.09 16.34 -12.29
CA GLY A 126 -14.76 17.61 -11.65
C GLY A 126 -13.38 17.64 -10.98
N LEU A 127 -12.43 16.87 -11.53
CA LEU A 127 -11.04 16.80 -11.12
C LEU A 127 -10.13 17.57 -12.09
N THR A 128 -8.99 18.02 -11.59
CA THR A 128 -7.87 18.52 -12.39
C THR A 128 -6.67 17.57 -12.29
N THR A 129 -5.64 17.76 -13.12
CA THR A 129 -4.39 17.00 -12.98
C THR A 129 -3.76 17.20 -11.62
N GLU A 130 -3.76 18.43 -11.10
CA GLU A 130 -3.17 18.76 -9.81
C GLU A 130 -3.81 17.97 -8.66
N ASP A 131 -5.11 17.64 -8.79
CA ASP A 131 -5.82 16.85 -7.78
C ASP A 131 -5.32 15.41 -7.68
N VAL A 132 -4.68 14.87 -8.73
CA VAL A 132 -4.40 13.43 -8.85
C VAL A 132 -2.96 13.07 -9.18
N ALA A 133 -2.16 14.03 -9.64
CA ALA A 133 -0.77 13.79 -10.04
C ALA A 133 0.17 13.59 -8.84
N ASP A 134 -0.16 14.20 -7.70
CA ASP A 134 0.62 14.11 -6.47
C ASP A 134 -0.23 13.46 -5.36
N TYR A 135 -0.07 12.15 -5.21
CA TYR A 135 -0.78 11.36 -4.21
C TYR A 135 -0.26 11.55 -2.78
N HIS A 136 0.97 12.08 -2.60
CA HIS A 136 1.56 12.41 -1.29
C HIS A 136 0.75 13.45 -0.52
N ARG A 137 -0.05 14.23 -1.24
CA ARG A 137 -1.01 15.19 -0.66
C ARG A 137 -2.10 14.52 0.20
N TYR A 138 -2.25 13.20 0.10
CA TYR A 138 -3.32 12.44 0.73
C TYR A 138 -2.77 11.39 1.69
N PRO A 139 -2.77 11.64 3.03
CA PRO A 139 -2.16 10.77 4.05
C PRO A 139 -2.64 9.30 4.06
N ILE A 140 -3.81 9.02 3.49
CA ILE A 140 -4.32 7.66 3.35
C ILE A 140 -3.72 6.97 2.12
N ALA A 141 -3.53 7.70 1.02
CA ALA A 141 -2.92 7.19 -0.21
C ALA A 141 -1.42 6.99 0.00
N ASP A 142 -0.70 8.02 0.45
CA ASP A 142 0.69 7.94 0.89
C ASP A 142 1.03 8.76 2.12
N ASN A 143 2.11 8.37 2.79
CA ASN A 143 2.64 9.03 3.97
C ASN A 143 4.12 8.70 4.13
N ASP A 144 4.86 9.44 4.93
CA ASP A 144 6.28 9.16 5.17
C ASP A 144 6.47 7.87 5.99
N SER A 145 7.48 7.08 5.62
CA SER A 145 7.94 5.94 6.42
C SER A 145 8.35 6.42 7.84
N PRO A 146 7.98 5.70 8.92
CA PRO A 146 7.44 4.33 8.99
C PRO A 146 5.91 4.23 9.05
N GLN A 147 5.17 5.30 8.77
CA GLN A 147 3.70 5.32 8.88
C GLN A 147 3.07 4.47 7.78
N LEU A 148 1.95 3.81 8.02
CA LEU A 148 1.27 3.02 7.00
C LEU A 148 0.64 3.93 5.92
N SER A 149 0.60 3.46 4.67
CA SER A 149 -0.13 4.05 3.56
C SER A 149 -0.89 2.99 2.76
N ALA A 150 -1.85 3.39 1.93
CA ALA A 150 -2.59 2.47 1.08
C ALA A 150 -1.67 1.78 0.07
N ASP A 151 -0.73 2.51 -0.53
CA ASP A 151 0.32 1.95 -1.38
C ASP A 151 1.07 0.81 -0.67
N ARG A 152 1.69 1.13 0.47
CA ARG A 152 2.51 0.16 1.21
C ARG A 152 1.72 -0.99 1.79
N LEU A 153 0.46 -0.76 2.17
CA LEU A 153 -0.43 -1.82 2.59
C LEU A 153 -0.75 -2.77 1.43
N GLU A 154 -1.11 -2.23 0.27
CA GLU A 154 -1.56 -3.02 -0.88
C GLU A 154 -0.45 -3.96 -1.33
N TYR A 155 0.76 -3.44 -1.60
CA TYR A 155 1.84 -4.32 -2.05
C TYR A 155 2.30 -5.28 -0.95
N THR A 156 2.19 -4.92 0.33
CA THR A 156 2.52 -5.85 1.43
C THR A 156 1.56 -7.03 1.45
N LEU A 157 0.25 -6.78 1.39
CA LEU A 157 -0.76 -7.85 1.35
C LEU A 157 -0.71 -8.62 0.02
N GLY A 158 -0.44 -7.91 -1.07
CA GLY A 158 -0.26 -8.46 -2.40
C GLY A 158 0.89 -9.46 -2.45
N ASP A 159 2.06 -9.06 -1.97
CA ASP A 159 3.26 -9.88 -1.93
C ASP A 159 3.14 -11.07 -0.97
N LEU A 160 2.52 -10.88 0.20
CA LEU A 160 2.24 -12.00 1.11
C LEU A 160 1.44 -13.10 0.43
N ARG A 161 0.48 -12.75 -0.44
CA ARG A 161 -0.26 -13.73 -1.25
C ARG A 161 0.57 -14.28 -2.40
N CYS A 162 1.19 -13.40 -3.17
CA CYS A 162 1.98 -13.72 -4.36
C CYS A 162 3.08 -14.74 -4.05
N TYR A 163 3.74 -14.57 -2.91
CA TYR A 163 4.83 -15.43 -2.44
C TYR A 163 4.34 -16.67 -1.67
N GLY A 164 3.02 -16.80 -1.45
CA GLY A 164 2.42 -17.94 -0.75
C GLY A 164 2.59 -17.91 0.77
N PHE A 165 2.92 -16.76 1.36
CA PHE A 165 3.04 -16.61 2.82
C PHE A 165 1.67 -16.53 3.53
N ALA A 166 0.63 -16.04 2.85
CA ALA A 166 -0.72 -15.93 3.41
C ALA A 166 -1.81 -16.19 2.36
N GLY A 167 -2.88 -16.87 2.78
CA GLY A 167 -4.10 -17.02 1.98
C GLY A 167 -5.10 -15.87 2.19
N ALA A 168 -6.14 -15.83 1.36
CA ALA A 168 -7.14 -14.75 1.37
C ALA A 168 -7.80 -14.52 2.74
N ASP A 169 -8.09 -15.57 3.50
CA ASP A 169 -8.74 -15.43 4.81
C ASP A 169 -7.83 -14.76 5.86
N ALA A 170 -6.53 -15.03 5.82
CA ALA A 170 -5.58 -14.37 6.72
C ALA A 170 -5.44 -12.87 6.38
N LEU A 171 -5.36 -12.55 5.09
CA LEU A 171 -5.32 -11.15 4.63
C LEU A 171 -6.61 -10.40 4.98
N ARG A 172 -7.77 -11.07 4.91
CA ARG A 172 -9.06 -10.52 5.35
C ARG A 172 -9.04 -10.14 6.82
N VAL A 173 -8.56 -11.02 7.69
CA VAL A 173 -8.44 -10.70 9.11
C VAL A 173 -7.53 -9.50 9.36
N PHE A 174 -6.40 -9.40 8.65
CA PHE A 174 -5.52 -8.23 8.79
C PHE A 174 -6.20 -6.95 8.33
N TYR A 175 -6.85 -6.98 7.17
CA TYR A 175 -7.49 -5.80 6.59
C TYR A 175 -8.68 -5.30 7.42
N GLU A 176 -9.56 -6.20 7.87
CA GLU A 176 -10.72 -5.86 8.70
C GLU A 176 -10.36 -5.36 10.10
N ASP A 177 -9.12 -5.58 10.56
CA ASP A 177 -8.63 -5.05 11.84
C ASP A 177 -8.12 -3.60 11.73
N LEU A 178 -8.03 -3.05 10.51
CA LEU A 178 -7.60 -1.67 10.26
C LEU A 178 -8.75 -0.68 10.50
N THR A 179 -8.43 0.47 11.09
CA THR A 179 -9.40 1.55 11.38
C THR A 179 -8.74 2.92 11.27
N VAL A 180 -9.16 3.81 10.38
CA VAL A 180 -8.54 5.15 10.28
C VAL A 180 -8.92 6.06 11.45
N TRP A 181 -7.93 6.74 12.05
CA TRP A 181 -8.14 7.71 13.12
C TRP A 181 -7.92 9.13 12.61
N ARG A 182 -8.35 10.11 13.42
CA ARG A 182 -7.91 11.49 13.23
C ARG A 182 -6.74 11.76 14.16
N ASP A 183 -5.70 12.37 13.64
CA ASP A 183 -4.61 12.88 14.45
C ASP A 183 -5.05 14.11 15.26
N GLU A 184 -4.16 14.58 16.13
CA GLU A 184 -4.36 15.73 17.01
C GLU A 184 -4.52 17.05 16.24
N SER A 185 -4.10 17.11 14.97
CA SER A 185 -4.25 18.27 14.08
C SER A 185 -5.58 18.27 13.31
N GLY A 186 -6.39 17.21 13.46
CA GLY A 186 -7.66 17.03 12.75
C GLY A 186 -7.52 16.40 11.36
N GLY A 187 -6.29 16.04 10.95
CA GLY A 187 -6.01 15.25 9.76
C GLY A 187 -6.45 13.80 9.94
N ARG A 188 -6.83 13.11 8.85
CA ARG A 188 -7.06 11.65 8.88
C ARG A 188 -5.70 10.95 8.80
N SER A 189 -5.35 10.15 9.79
CA SER A 189 -4.09 9.40 9.88
C SER A 189 -4.34 7.91 10.14
N TRP A 190 -3.41 7.05 9.69
CA TRP A 190 -3.51 5.59 9.85
C TRP A 190 -3.41 5.14 11.34
N PRO A 191 -4.13 4.07 11.75
CA PRO A 191 -4.15 3.53 13.13
C PRO A 191 -2.88 2.83 13.59
N SER A 192 -2.75 2.77 14.92
CA SER A 192 -2.09 1.65 15.61
C SER A 192 -3.01 0.43 15.71
N ALA A 193 -2.47 -0.79 15.51
CA ALA A 193 -3.21 -2.05 15.64
C ALA A 193 -3.88 -2.17 17.02
N ARG A 194 -5.07 -2.80 17.09
CA ARG A 194 -5.80 -2.98 18.36
C ARG A 194 -4.91 -3.68 19.40
N GLY A 195 -4.50 -2.93 20.42
CA GLY A 195 -4.03 -3.52 21.67
C GLY A 195 -5.17 -4.35 22.26
N ARG A 196 -4.99 -5.68 22.37
CA ARG A 196 -5.93 -6.54 23.10
C ARG A 196 -6.31 -5.86 24.41
N PRO A 197 -7.60 -5.73 24.76
CA PRO A 197 -7.96 -5.26 26.08
C PRO A 197 -7.31 -6.19 27.12
N PRO A 198 -6.70 -5.66 28.19
CA PRO A 198 -6.19 -6.52 29.26
C PRO A 198 -7.35 -7.35 29.79
N ALA A 199 -7.12 -8.65 29.95
CA ALA A 199 -8.09 -9.58 30.49
C ALA A 199 -8.69 -9.02 31.80
N PRO A 200 -9.98 -9.25 32.09
CA PRO A 200 -10.64 -8.65 33.25
C PRO A 200 -9.88 -9.04 34.52
N SER A 201 -9.32 -8.03 35.18
CA SER A 201 -8.58 -8.21 36.43
C SER A 201 -9.53 -8.69 37.52
N HIS A 202 -9.32 -9.91 38.01
CA HIS A 202 -9.88 -10.34 39.28
C HIS A 202 -9.28 -9.46 40.39
N ARG A 203 -10.11 -8.59 40.98
CA ARG A 203 -9.77 -7.84 42.19
C ARG A 203 -9.72 -8.77 43.40
N HIS A 204 -8.61 -8.72 44.14
CA HIS A 204 -8.39 -8.84 45.59
C HIS A 204 -6.96 -9.38 45.82
N ARG A 205 -6.05 -8.83 46.62
CA ARG A 205 -6.08 -7.96 47.80
C ARG A 205 -4.75 -7.17 47.91
N SER A 206 -4.83 -6.08 48.65
CA SER A 206 -3.82 -5.10 49.08
C SER A 206 -2.58 -5.62 49.84
N ARG A 207 -1.42 -4.97 49.63
CA ARG A 207 -0.36 -4.73 50.65
C ARG A 207 0.59 -3.55 50.26
N PRO A 208 1.24 -2.85 51.22
CA PRO A 208 1.74 -1.46 51.13
C PRO A 208 3.26 -1.34 50.80
N PRO A 209 3.86 -0.12 50.72
CA PRO A 209 5.01 0.16 49.86
C PRO A 209 6.38 -0.02 50.52
N GLY A 210 7.37 -0.45 49.74
CA GLY A 210 8.78 -0.47 50.16
C GLY A 210 9.72 -1.09 49.12
N SER A 211 10.66 -0.27 48.63
CA SER A 211 12.02 -0.61 48.15
C SER A 211 12.25 -1.72 47.10
N MET A 212 12.78 -1.28 45.95
CA MET A 212 14.09 -1.67 45.40
C MET A 212 14.29 -3.12 44.85
N TRP A 213 14.39 -3.18 43.51
CA TRP A 213 14.98 -4.20 42.59
C TRP A 213 14.60 -5.69 42.71
N ARG A 214 13.97 -6.24 41.65
CA ARG A 214 14.57 -7.22 40.72
C ARG A 214 13.58 -7.63 39.62
N THR A 215 14.00 -7.47 38.38
CA THR A 215 13.49 -8.20 37.22
C THR A 215 13.77 -9.69 37.41
N ARG A 216 12.75 -10.54 37.18
CA ARG A 216 12.97 -11.98 36.96
C ARG A 216 12.60 -12.34 35.53
N THR A 217 13.65 -12.76 34.83
CA THR A 217 13.70 -13.71 33.71
C THR A 217 12.98 -13.28 32.44
N ALA A 218 13.70 -12.49 31.64
CA ALA A 218 13.63 -12.52 30.19
C ALA A 218 14.11 -13.89 29.67
N SER A 219 13.31 -14.56 28.84
CA SER A 219 13.83 -15.42 27.78
C SER A 219 14.18 -14.51 26.59
N PRO A 220 15.40 -14.54 26.05
CA PRO A 220 15.74 -13.70 24.91
C PRO A 220 15.17 -14.33 23.63
N CYS A 221 14.03 -13.82 23.17
CA CYS A 221 13.71 -13.92 21.74
C CYS A 221 14.76 -13.06 21.00
N ARG A 222 15.52 -13.72 20.14
CA ARG A 222 16.62 -13.13 19.36
C ARG A 222 16.12 -11.90 18.58
N PRO A 223 16.90 -10.81 18.54
CA PRO A 223 16.60 -9.72 17.62
C PRO A 223 16.80 -10.22 16.19
N TRP A 224 15.80 -9.98 15.35
CA TRP A 224 15.91 -10.06 13.89
C TRP A 224 16.94 -9.03 13.46
N ARG A 225 18.19 -9.47 13.27
CA ARG A 225 19.19 -8.69 12.55
C ARG A 225 18.82 -8.78 11.07
N THR A 226 18.52 -7.63 10.50
CA THR A 226 18.57 -7.38 9.06
C THR A 226 19.92 -7.83 8.53
N CYS A 227 19.92 -8.92 7.76
CA CYS A 227 21.07 -9.39 7.01
C CYS A 227 20.82 -9.06 5.54
N CYS A 228 20.93 -7.78 5.19
CA CYS A 228 21.26 -7.35 3.84
C CYS A 228 22.77 -7.11 3.80
N ALA A 229 23.50 -8.19 3.55
CA ALA A 229 24.88 -8.15 3.08
C ALA A 229 24.97 -9.31 2.07
N MET A 230 24.80 -9.00 0.79
CA MET A 230 25.19 -9.91 -0.29
C MET A 230 26.70 -9.78 -0.52
N PRO A 231 27.41 -10.86 -0.89
CA PRO A 231 28.59 -10.75 -1.74
C PRO A 231 28.20 -10.37 -3.17
#